data_AF-A0A3V8XNC1-F1
#
_entry.id   AF-A0A3V8XNC1-F1
#
_cell.length_a   1.000
_cell.length_b   1.000
_cell.length_c   1.000
_cell.angle_alpha   90.00
_cell.angle_beta   90.00
_cell.angle_gamma   90.00
#
_symmetry.space_group_name_H-M   'P 1'
#
loop_
_entity.id
_entity.type
_entity.pdbx_description
1 polymer ?
#
loop_
_entity_poly.entity_id
_entity_poly.type
_entity_poly.pdbx_seq_one_letter_code
_entity_poly.pdbx_strand_id
1 'polypeptide(L)'
;MSNQRYEDEIRWRNDAINCLIRAINGLELNVDGQFLPDMVQEAIETVRSQRHTVLILSARQILEAAEFAGLDVCVDPVNDELDEEYCIRPGTIAGCPQEGLEPYEGLLIESLLYPEEGAVPLSGEQPFKEYEPVIDEGFLRQAAQCNGWPGELASRLLVAAEIGQWIVGKDIGLSSKTIAAIWLGAKSGRFSFPRDPLDFGRCWRLVEKVPAIREAFPRICAVYPPIAPYLEHWDELSQLYMAAIEAGTGKAPELYQRMIALQEQRDEN
;
A
#
# COMPACT_ATOMS: atom_id res chain seq x y z
N MET A 1 -17.31 -33.48 5.10
CA MET A 1 -16.35 -33.87 4.03
C MET A 1 -15.32 -32.78 3.72
N SER A 2 -15.53 -31.49 4.02
CA SER A 2 -14.51 -30.44 3.78
C SER A 2 -13.42 -30.37 4.86
N ASN A 3 -13.78 -30.57 6.13
CA ASN A 3 -12.83 -30.39 7.25
C ASN A 3 -11.71 -31.44 7.28
N GLN A 4 -12.05 -32.68 6.92
CA GLN A 4 -11.10 -33.79 6.91
C GLN A 4 -10.09 -33.66 5.77
N ARG A 5 -10.55 -33.19 4.59
CA ARG A 5 -9.67 -32.90 3.44
C ARG A 5 -8.70 -31.75 3.74
N TYR A 6 -9.14 -30.74 4.48
CA TYR A 6 -8.30 -29.62 4.90
C TYR A 6 -7.26 -30.04 5.97
N GLU A 7 -7.66 -30.85 6.95
CA GLU A 7 -6.72 -31.42 7.92
C GLU A 7 -5.70 -32.38 7.26
N ASP A 8 -6.14 -33.18 6.30
CA ASP A 8 -5.27 -34.07 5.52
C ASP A 8 -4.28 -33.27 4.66
N GLU A 9 -4.69 -32.12 4.12
CA GLU A 9 -3.86 -31.22 3.31
C GLU A 9 -2.82 -30.47 4.16
N ILE A 10 -3.20 -30.00 5.36
CA ILE A 10 -2.26 -29.42 6.34
C ILE A 10 -1.25 -30.47 6.82
N ARG A 11 -1.72 -31.67 7.13
CA ARG A 11 -0.86 -32.78 7.57
C ARG A 11 0.14 -33.15 6.47
N TRP A 12 -0.33 -33.23 5.23
CA TRP A 12 0.51 -33.51 4.07
C TRP A 12 1.57 -32.42 3.82
N ARG A 13 1.21 -31.13 3.93
CA ARG A 13 2.16 -30.00 3.84
C ARG A 13 3.23 -30.06 4.93
N ASN A 14 2.82 -30.32 6.17
CA ASN A 14 3.74 -30.45 7.31
C ASN A 14 4.70 -31.64 7.13
N ASP A 15 4.24 -32.76 6.60
CA ASP A 15 5.09 -33.92 6.33
C ASP A 15 6.12 -33.62 5.22
N ALA A 16 5.74 -32.90 4.17
CA ALA A 16 6.65 -32.48 3.09
C ALA A 16 7.74 -31.50 3.58
N ILE A 17 7.37 -30.51 4.40
CA ILE A 17 8.31 -29.56 5.01
C ILE A 17 9.29 -30.30 5.94
N ASN A 18 8.78 -31.21 6.77
CA ASN A 18 9.62 -32.02 7.65
C ASN A 18 10.59 -32.91 6.86
N CYS A 19 10.18 -33.44 5.71
CA CYS A 19 11.06 -34.20 4.83
C CYS A 19 12.16 -33.33 4.23
N LEU A 20 11.84 -32.13 3.76
CA LEU A 20 12.82 -31.17 3.23
C LEU A 20 13.83 -30.76 4.31
N ILE A 21 13.37 -30.40 5.52
CA ILE A 21 14.24 -30.05 6.65
C ILE A 21 15.14 -31.23 7.05
N ARG A 22 14.63 -32.45 7.06
CA ARG A 22 15.43 -33.65 7.35
C ARG A 22 16.45 -33.96 6.27
N ALA A 23 16.10 -33.72 4.99
CA ALA A 23 17.03 -33.80 3.87
C ALA A 23 18.19 -32.82 4.04
N ILE A 24 17.88 -31.54 4.32
CA ILE A 24 18.84 -30.46 4.56
C ILE A 24 19.79 -30.80 5.70
N ASN A 25 19.27 -31.43 6.76
CA ASN A 25 20.08 -31.82 7.92
C ASN A 25 20.89 -33.11 7.74
N GLY A 26 20.90 -33.71 6.55
CA GLY A 26 21.66 -34.94 6.27
C GLY A 26 21.16 -36.18 7.03
N LEU A 27 19.91 -36.15 7.52
CA LEU A 27 19.29 -37.27 8.21
C LEU A 27 18.76 -38.28 7.17
N GLU A 28 19.01 -39.58 7.38
CA GLU A 28 18.54 -40.65 6.48
C GLU A 28 17.01 -40.60 6.31
N LEU A 29 16.57 -40.26 5.11
CA LEU A 29 15.18 -40.25 4.70
C LEU A 29 14.76 -41.63 4.18
N ASN A 30 14.26 -42.50 5.07
CA ASN A 30 13.44 -43.65 4.67
C ASN A 30 12.01 -43.17 4.42
N VAL A 31 11.80 -42.47 3.31
CA VAL A 31 10.47 -42.04 2.86
C VAL A 31 10.27 -42.59 1.45
N ASP A 32 9.17 -43.33 1.25
CA ASP A 32 8.77 -43.79 -0.08
C ASP A 32 8.45 -42.56 -0.95
N GLY A 33 9.31 -42.29 -1.94
CA GLY A 33 9.26 -41.07 -2.76
C GLY A 33 7.98 -40.89 -3.58
N GLN A 34 7.09 -41.89 -3.64
CA GLN A 34 5.84 -41.84 -4.41
C GLN A 34 4.80 -40.82 -3.92
N PHE A 35 5.00 -40.20 -2.75
CA PHE A 35 4.02 -39.30 -2.12
C PHE A 35 4.50 -37.85 -1.93
N LEU A 36 5.71 -37.50 -2.39
CA LEU A 36 6.27 -36.15 -2.30
C LEU A 36 6.02 -35.38 -3.61
N PRO A 37 5.80 -34.05 -3.58
CA PRO A 37 5.80 -33.23 -4.79
C PRO A 37 7.13 -33.36 -5.56
N ASP A 38 7.07 -33.32 -6.89
CA ASP A 38 8.25 -33.47 -7.77
C ASP A 38 9.38 -32.49 -7.39
N MET A 39 9.04 -31.25 -7.00
CA MET A 39 9.97 -30.24 -6.49
C MET A 39 10.73 -30.69 -5.23
N VAL A 40 10.04 -31.33 -4.28
CA VAL A 40 10.65 -31.83 -3.04
C VAL A 40 11.51 -33.04 -3.33
N GLN A 41 11.11 -33.89 -4.29
CA GLN A 41 11.93 -35.01 -4.75
C GLN A 41 13.22 -34.51 -5.41
N GLU A 42 13.14 -33.51 -6.29
CA GLU A 42 14.28 -32.90 -6.98
C GLU A 42 15.24 -32.20 -6.01
N ALA A 43 14.71 -31.46 -5.02
CA ALA A 43 15.51 -30.87 -3.95
C ALA A 43 16.21 -31.95 -3.10
N ILE A 44 15.50 -33.03 -2.73
CA ILE A 44 16.07 -34.16 -1.99
C ILE A 44 17.15 -34.88 -2.82
N GLU A 45 16.94 -35.08 -4.11
CA GLU A 45 17.91 -35.71 -5.02
C GLU A 45 19.14 -34.83 -5.23
N THR A 46 18.96 -33.51 -5.30
CA THR A 46 20.05 -32.53 -5.37
C THR A 46 20.88 -32.56 -4.09
N VAL A 47 20.24 -32.57 -2.93
CA VAL A 47 20.91 -32.70 -1.61
C VAL A 47 21.55 -34.08 -1.43
N ARG A 48 21.00 -35.15 -2.00
CA ARG A 48 21.60 -36.50 -1.94
C ARG A 48 22.79 -36.65 -2.90
N SER A 49 22.73 -36.02 -4.07
CA SER A 49 23.79 -36.08 -5.09
C SER A 49 24.96 -35.17 -4.79
N GLN A 50 24.71 -34.04 -4.12
CA GLN A 50 25.71 -33.12 -3.62
C GLN A 50 25.94 -33.39 -2.13
N ARG A 51 27.08 -34.00 -1.75
CA ARG A 51 27.45 -34.24 -0.34
C ARG A 51 27.77 -32.95 0.43
N HIS A 52 26.92 -31.94 0.37
CA HIS A 52 27.15 -30.65 0.99
C HIS A 52 26.04 -30.31 1.99
N THR A 53 26.46 -29.76 3.13
CA THR A 53 25.65 -29.22 4.25
C THR A 53 24.94 -27.91 3.89
N VAL A 54 24.68 -27.67 2.60
CA VAL A 54 24.27 -26.39 2.03
C VAL A 54 23.21 -26.64 0.95
N LEU A 55 22.16 -25.82 0.94
CA LEU A 55 21.08 -25.85 -0.04
C LEU A 55 21.15 -24.57 -0.89
N ILE A 56 21.17 -24.68 -2.22
CA ILE A 56 21.12 -23.53 -3.13
C ILE A 56 19.72 -23.49 -3.75
N LEU A 57 19.02 -22.36 -3.59
CA LEU A 57 17.69 -22.13 -4.16
C LEU A 57 17.62 -20.74 -4.79
N SER A 58 16.83 -20.58 -5.85
CA SER A 58 16.50 -19.23 -6.32
C SER A 58 15.51 -18.52 -5.39
N ALA A 59 15.46 -17.19 -5.45
CA ALA A 59 14.42 -16.41 -4.76
C ALA A 59 13.02 -16.93 -5.09
N ARG A 60 12.73 -17.25 -6.36
CA ARG A 60 11.44 -17.85 -6.77
C ARG A 60 11.15 -19.15 -6.01
N GLN A 61 12.11 -20.06 -5.92
CA GLN A 61 11.93 -21.34 -5.22
C GLN A 61 11.69 -21.15 -3.71
N ILE A 62 12.32 -20.16 -3.09
CA ILE A 62 12.10 -19.81 -1.68
C ILE A 62 10.67 -19.30 -1.47
N LEU A 63 10.20 -18.43 -2.36
CA LEU A 63 8.86 -17.83 -2.28
C LEU A 63 7.76 -18.87 -2.51
N GLU A 64 7.93 -19.74 -3.51
CA GLU A 64 7.03 -20.87 -3.77
C GLU A 64 6.98 -21.83 -2.57
N ALA A 65 8.13 -22.10 -1.93
CA ALA A 65 8.16 -22.92 -0.72
C ALA A 65 7.45 -22.25 0.48
N ALA A 66 7.57 -20.93 0.60
CA ALA A 66 6.88 -20.15 1.63
C ALA A 66 5.35 -20.11 1.41
N GLU A 67 4.89 -19.92 0.17
CA GLU A 67 3.47 -20.01 -0.20
C GLU A 67 2.93 -21.43 0.03
N PHE A 68 3.72 -22.45 -0.33
CA PHE A 68 3.41 -23.85 -0.03
C PHE A 68 3.29 -24.10 1.48
N ALA A 69 4.11 -23.45 2.29
CA ALA A 69 4.03 -23.50 3.75
C ALA A 69 2.86 -22.70 4.34
N GLY A 70 2.10 -21.97 3.51
CA GLY A 70 0.97 -21.15 3.94
C GLY A 70 1.39 -19.83 4.58
N LEU A 71 2.63 -19.38 4.34
CA LEU A 71 3.06 -18.04 4.67
C LEU A 71 2.46 -17.06 3.65
N ASP A 72 2.09 -15.87 4.10
CA ASP A 72 1.61 -14.82 3.19
C ASP A 72 2.83 -14.16 2.54
N VAL A 73 2.97 -14.35 1.23
CA VAL A 73 4.14 -13.92 0.47
C VAL A 73 3.68 -12.92 -0.59
N CYS A 74 4.12 -11.67 -0.46
CA CYS A 74 3.85 -10.62 -1.44
C CYS A 74 5.08 -10.37 -2.31
N VAL A 75 4.96 -10.57 -3.62
CA VAL A 75 6.06 -10.37 -4.57
C VAL A 75 5.55 -9.82 -5.89
N ASP A 76 6.36 -8.99 -6.54
CA ASP A 76 6.13 -8.56 -7.92
C ASP A 76 6.50 -9.70 -8.88
N PRO A 77 5.54 -10.27 -9.63
CA PRO A 77 5.77 -11.45 -10.48
C PRO A 77 6.67 -11.17 -11.69
N VAL A 78 7.03 -9.91 -11.97
CA VAL A 78 7.83 -9.52 -13.15
C VAL A 78 9.26 -9.12 -12.78
N ASN A 79 9.70 -9.39 -11.55
CA ASN A 79 11.04 -9.00 -11.11
C ASN A 79 12.11 -10.02 -11.53
N ASP A 80 13.11 -9.55 -12.29
CA ASP A 80 14.28 -10.30 -12.72
C ASP A 80 15.12 -10.81 -11.53
N GLU A 81 14.99 -10.18 -10.36
CA GLU A 81 15.64 -10.57 -9.09
C GLU A 81 15.14 -11.92 -8.55
N LEU A 82 14.01 -12.44 -9.06
CA LEU A 82 13.45 -13.74 -8.64
C LEU A 82 14.31 -14.94 -9.10
N ASP A 83 15.16 -14.74 -10.09
CA ASP A 83 16.09 -15.76 -10.59
C ASP A 83 17.45 -15.74 -9.85
N GLU A 84 17.65 -14.84 -8.89
CA GLU A 84 18.87 -14.80 -8.07
C GLU A 84 18.97 -16.02 -7.15
N GLU A 85 20.17 -16.58 -7.04
CA GLU A 85 20.46 -17.76 -6.22
C GLU A 85 20.91 -17.38 -4.80
N TYR A 86 20.38 -18.13 -3.84
CA TYR A 86 20.64 -17.99 -2.41
C TYR A 86 21.16 -19.30 -1.84
N CYS A 87 22.12 -19.18 -0.94
CA CYS A 87 22.77 -20.26 -0.22
C CYS A 87 22.21 -20.34 1.19
N ILE A 88 21.58 -21.46 1.53
CA ILE A 88 21.08 -21.75 2.89
C ILE A 88 22.03 -22.74 3.56
N ARG A 89 22.59 -22.35 4.70
CA ARG A 89 23.56 -23.16 5.46
C ARG A 89 23.45 -22.96 6.96
N PRO A 90 23.81 -23.95 7.79
CA PRO A 90 24.04 -23.73 9.21
C PRO A 90 25.17 -22.72 9.45
N GLY A 91 25.03 -21.87 10.45
CA GLY A 91 26.08 -20.95 10.83
C GLY A 91 25.77 -20.16 12.10
N THR A 92 26.70 -19.26 12.44
CA THR A 92 26.60 -18.40 13.62
C THR A 92 26.84 -16.96 13.20
N ILE A 93 25.99 -16.05 13.66
CA ILE A 93 26.20 -14.60 13.57
C ILE A 93 26.57 -14.10 14.95
N ALA A 94 27.70 -13.39 15.04
CA ALA A 94 28.12 -12.79 16.28
C ALA A 94 27.15 -11.67 16.70
N GLY A 95 26.73 -11.67 17.96
CA GLY A 95 25.91 -10.60 18.50
C GLY A 95 26.70 -9.29 18.66
N CYS A 96 25.98 -8.17 18.70
CA CYS A 96 26.51 -6.86 19.02
C CYS A 96 25.78 -6.32 20.26
N PRO A 97 26.30 -6.55 21.49
CA PRO A 97 25.61 -6.14 22.72
C PRO A 97 25.39 -4.62 22.84
N GLN A 98 26.23 -3.82 22.17
CA GLN A 98 26.13 -2.36 22.13
C GLN A 98 24.92 -1.87 21.32
N GLU A 99 24.46 -2.70 20.38
CA GLU A 99 23.29 -2.46 19.53
C GLU A 99 22.07 -3.29 19.98
N GLY A 100 22.19 -4.04 21.09
CA GLY A 100 21.12 -4.90 21.60
C GLY A 100 20.91 -6.20 20.80
N LEU A 101 21.88 -6.60 19.96
CA LEU A 101 21.79 -7.80 19.14
C LEU A 101 22.42 -9.00 19.85
N GLU A 102 21.62 -10.04 20.09
CA GLU A 102 22.09 -11.32 20.62
C GLU A 102 22.78 -12.16 19.53
N PRO A 103 23.76 -13.01 19.91
CA PRO A 103 24.34 -13.95 18.96
C PRO A 103 23.29 -14.95 18.46
N TYR A 104 23.32 -15.25 17.17
CA TYR A 104 22.41 -16.20 16.53
C TYR A 104 23.17 -17.46 16.09
N GLU A 105 22.61 -18.63 16.37
CA GLU A 105 23.10 -19.92 15.90
C GLU A 105 21.93 -20.68 15.25
N GLY A 106 22.04 -21.01 13.96
CA GLY A 106 20.95 -21.63 13.23
C GLY A 106 21.17 -21.64 11.72
N LEU A 107 20.09 -21.76 10.96
CA LEU A 107 20.15 -21.64 9.50
C LEU A 107 20.34 -20.17 9.11
N LEU A 108 21.22 -19.94 8.14
CA LEU A 108 21.52 -18.66 7.53
C LEU A 108 21.22 -18.73 6.04
N ILE A 109 20.83 -17.59 5.46
CA ILE A 109 20.65 -17.40 4.03
C ILE A 109 21.60 -16.29 3.54
N GLU A 110 22.26 -16.51 2.41
CA GLU A 110 23.29 -15.62 1.84
C GLU A 110 23.08 -15.52 0.32
N SER A 111 23.10 -14.30 -0.23
CA SER A 111 23.02 -14.11 -1.69
C SER A 111 24.31 -14.57 -2.35
N LEU A 112 24.21 -15.36 -3.42
CA LEU A 112 25.37 -15.74 -4.23
C LEU A 112 25.79 -14.63 -5.20
N LEU A 113 24.88 -13.71 -5.52
CA LEU A 113 25.16 -12.56 -6.39
C LEU A 113 25.83 -11.41 -5.63
N TYR A 114 25.44 -11.20 -4.37
CA TYR A 114 25.92 -10.14 -3.49
C TYR A 114 26.47 -10.68 -2.16
N PRO A 115 27.54 -11.49 -2.17
CA PRO A 115 28.10 -12.09 -0.96
C PRO A 115 28.63 -11.05 0.05
N GLU A 116 28.93 -9.83 -0.40
CA GLU A 116 29.36 -8.71 0.44
C GLU A 116 28.30 -8.22 1.43
N GLU A 117 27.01 -8.49 1.17
CA GLU A 117 25.92 -8.17 2.10
C GLU A 117 25.91 -9.09 3.32
N GLY A 118 26.60 -10.23 3.23
CA GLY A 118 26.72 -11.20 4.30
C GLY A 118 25.51 -12.11 4.44
N ALA A 119 25.62 -13.06 5.38
CA ALA A 119 24.56 -14.04 5.66
C ALA A 119 23.60 -13.52 6.73
N VAL A 120 22.30 -13.75 6.56
CA VAL A 120 21.25 -13.34 7.51
C VAL A 120 20.54 -14.57 8.12
N PRO A 121 19.98 -14.47 9.33
CA PRO A 121 19.21 -15.57 9.94
C PRO A 121 18.01 -15.99 9.10
N LEU A 122 17.86 -17.29 8.85
CA LEU A 122 16.65 -17.92 8.30
C LEU A 122 15.64 -18.23 9.42
N SER A 123 15.39 -17.26 10.31
CA SER A 123 14.39 -17.35 11.38
C SER A 123 13.30 -16.31 11.19
N GLY A 124 12.03 -16.69 11.34
CA GLY A 124 10.87 -15.79 11.26
C GLY A 124 10.83 -14.72 12.37
N GLU A 125 11.67 -14.86 13.40
CA GLU A 125 11.89 -13.84 14.43
C GLU A 125 13.31 -13.29 14.26
N GLN A 126 13.51 -12.39 13.31
CA GLN A 126 14.64 -11.48 13.45
C GLN A 126 14.31 -10.47 14.56
N PRO A 127 15.28 -10.01 15.35
CA PRO A 127 15.19 -8.74 16.03
C PRO A 127 15.35 -7.64 14.98
N PHE A 128 14.48 -7.61 13.98
CA PHE A 128 14.26 -6.37 13.28
C PHE A 128 13.81 -5.42 14.40
N LYS A 129 14.57 -4.34 14.61
CA LYS A 129 13.89 -3.07 14.83
C LYS A 129 12.84 -3.06 13.72
N GLU A 130 11.57 -3.28 14.06
CA GLU A 130 10.47 -3.05 13.13
C GLU A 130 10.75 -1.65 12.61
N TYR A 131 11.32 -1.55 11.40
CA TYR A 131 11.21 -0.34 10.65
C TYR A 131 9.72 -0.31 10.42
N GLU A 132 8.99 0.44 11.25
CA GLU A 132 7.62 0.81 10.95
C GLU A 132 7.65 1.16 9.48
N PRO A 133 6.96 0.40 8.60
CA PRO A 133 7.03 0.65 7.18
C PRO A 133 6.65 2.11 7.03
N VAL A 134 7.63 2.92 6.64
CA VAL A 134 7.40 4.35 6.49
C VAL A 134 6.57 4.45 5.24
N ILE A 135 5.24 4.53 5.41
CA ILE A 135 4.30 4.81 4.33
C ILE A 135 4.53 6.28 3.96
N ASP A 136 5.60 6.52 3.20
CA ASP A 136 5.91 7.81 2.64
C ASP A 136 5.28 7.99 1.25
N GLU A 137 5.43 9.20 0.71
CA GLU A 137 4.91 9.53 -0.61
C GLU A 137 5.50 8.65 -1.72
N GLY A 138 6.77 8.23 -1.60
CA GLY A 138 7.45 7.38 -2.57
C GLY A 138 6.80 5.99 -2.62
N PHE A 139 6.62 5.38 -1.45
CA PHE A 139 5.91 4.11 -1.31
C PHE A 139 4.51 4.18 -1.90
N LEU A 140 3.72 5.21 -1.55
CA LEU A 140 2.35 5.35 -2.06
C LEU A 140 2.30 5.54 -3.58
N ARG A 141 3.27 6.26 -4.17
CA ARG A 141 3.36 6.45 -5.64
C ARG A 141 3.67 5.15 -6.37
N GLN A 142 4.50 4.29 -5.78
CA GLN A 142 4.78 2.97 -6.33
C GLN A 142 3.56 2.05 -6.19
N ALA A 143 2.96 1.98 -5.00
CA ALA A 143 1.77 1.18 -4.74
C ALA A 143 0.57 1.60 -5.62
N ALA A 144 0.43 2.89 -5.93
CA ALA A 144 -0.62 3.41 -6.82
C ALA A 144 -0.53 2.88 -8.27
N GLN A 145 0.61 2.32 -8.68
CA GLN A 145 0.78 1.71 -10.01
C GLN A 145 0.22 0.28 -10.05
N CYS A 146 -0.01 -0.34 -8.89
CA CYS A 146 -0.56 -1.69 -8.80
C CYS A 146 -2.05 -1.69 -9.14
N ASN A 147 -2.53 -2.76 -9.79
CA ASN A 147 -3.95 -2.94 -10.05
C ASN A 147 -4.70 -3.40 -8.80
N GLY A 148 -6.00 -3.09 -8.74
CA GLY A 148 -6.89 -3.56 -7.68
C GLY A 148 -6.93 -2.66 -6.44
N TRP A 149 -7.42 -3.22 -5.33
CA TRP A 149 -7.68 -2.46 -4.10
C TRP A 149 -6.43 -1.81 -3.47
N PRO A 150 -5.20 -2.35 -3.55
CA PRO A 150 -4.03 -1.71 -2.94
C PRO A 150 -3.65 -0.43 -3.68
N GLY A 151 -3.66 -0.44 -5.03
CA GLY A 151 -3.34 0.75 -5.82
C GLY A 151 -4.42 1.83 -5.75
N GLU A 152 -5.69 1.44 -5.69
CA GLU A 152 -6.79 2.39 -5.43
C GLU A 152 -6.66 3.03 -4.03
N LEU A 153 -6.34 2.24 -3.00
CA LEU A 153 -6.10 2.73 -1.66
C LEU A 153 -4.91 3.70 -1.61
N ALA A 154 -3.79 3.33 -2.24
CA ALA A 154 -2.61 4.17 -2.32
C ALA A 154 -2.89 5.51 -3.03
N SER A 155 -3.61 5.45 -4.16
CA SER A 155 -4.06 6.66 -4.90
C SER A 155 -4.93 7.56 -4.02
N ARG A 156 -5.87 6.99 -3.27
CA ARG A 156 -6.71 7.76 -2.33
C ARG A 156 -5.91 8.38 -1.19
N LEU A 157 -4.91 7.68 -0.66
CA LEU A 157 -4.04 8.19 0.39
C LEU A 157 -3.16 9.36 -0.11
N LEU A 158 -2.68 9.30 -1.36
CA LEU A 158 -1.97 10.41 -1.99
C LEU A 158 -2.86 11.66 -2.08
N VAL A 159 -4.09 11.50 -2.55
CA VAL A 159 -5.06 12.62 -2.60
C VAL A 159 -5.37 13.16 -1.20
N ALA A 160 -5.51 12.27 -0.20
CA ALA A 160 -5.70 12.68 1.18
C ALA A 160 -4.52 13.51 1.71
N ALA A 161 -3.28 13.16 1.34
CA ALA A 161 -2.09 13.93 1.68
C ALA A 161 -2.10 15.32 1.03
N GLU A 162 -2.48 15.44 -0.26
CA GLU A 162 -2.62 16.74 -0.94
C GLU A 162 -3.67 17.64 -0.28
N ILE A 163 -4.79 17.05 0.15
CA ILE A 163 -5.82 17.76 0.92
C ILE A 163 -5.30 18.16 2.31
N GLY A 164 -4.53 17.29 2.97
CA GLY A 164 -3.84 17.62 4.21
C GLY A 164 -2.94 18.86 4.05
N GLN A 165 -2.15 18.90 2.98
CA GLN A 165 -1.31 20.06 2.62
C GLN A 165 -2.14 21.32 2.36
N TRP A 166 -3.30 21.19 1.73
CA TRP A 166 -4.23 22.31 1.57
C TRP A 166 -4.73 22.84 2.92
N ILE A 167 -5.16 21.96 3.83
CA ILE A 167 -5.75 22.33 5.12
C ILE A 167 -4.77 23.12 6.00
N VAL A 168 -3.47 22.79 5.96
CA VAL A 168 -2.41 23.49 6.70
C VAL A 168 -1.85 24.72 5.96
N GLY A 169 -2.26 24.93 4.71
CA GLY A 169 -1.83 26.05 3.88
C GLY A 169 -2.40 27.40 4.31
N LYS A 170 -1.95 28.47 3.65
CA LYS A 170 -2.41 29.86 3.92
C LYS A 170 -3.67 30.24 3.15
N ASP A 171 -3.95 29.55 2.04
CA ASP A 171 -5.05 29.85 1.13
C ASP A 171 -6.34 29.10 1.50
N ILE A 172 -6.73 29.20 2.77
CA ILE A 172 -7.80 28.39 3.36
C ILE A 172 -9.01 29.23 3.76
N GLY A 173 -10.19 28.63 3.66
CA GLY A 173 -11.47 29.21 4.11
C GLY A 173 -12.39 28.11 4.64
N LEU A 174 -13.43 28.48 5.40
CA LEU A 174 -14.34 27.48 5.98
C LEU A 174 -15.10 26.69 4.90
N SER A 175 -15.43 27.35 3.78
CA SER A 175 -16.05 26.73 2.61
C SER A 175 -15.14 25.69 1.94
N SER A 176 -13.88 26.02 1.67
CA SER A 176 -12.94 25.06 1.08
C SER A 176 -12.58 23.93 2.05
N LYS A 177 -12.49 24.21 3.35
CA LYS A 177 -12.33 23.18 4.40
C LYS A 177 -13.52 22.24 4.48
N THR A 178 -14.72 22.72 4.19
CA THR A 178 -15.93 21.87 4.18
C THR A 178 -15.84 20.84 3.06
N ILE A 179 -15.51 21.28 1.83
CA ILE A 179 -15.27 20.40 0.68
C ILE A 179 -14.18 19.37 1.01
N ALA A 180 -13.02 19.83 1.50
CA ALA A 180 -11.89 18.99 1.88
C ALA A 180 -12.25 17.97 2.97
N ALA A 181 -12.90 18.41 4.04
CA ALA A 181 -13.24 17.56 5.18
C ALA A 181 -14.26 16.47 4.78
N ILE A 182 -15.28 16.83 4.00
CA ILE A 182 -16.25 15.84 3.51
C ILE A 182 -15.57 14.87 2.55
N TRP A 183 -14.64 15.35 1.70
CA TRP A 183 -13.86 14.46 0.84
C TRP A 183 -13.12 13.41 1.66
N LEU A 184 -12.44 13.82 2.73
CA LEU A 184 -11.73 12.97 3.70
C LEU A 184 -12.65 12.07 4.56
N GLY A 185 -13.97 12.23 4.45
CA GLY A 185 -14.95 11.35 5.11
C GLY A 185 -15.71 11.97 6.29
N ALA A 186 -15.56 13.27 6.56
CA ALA A 186 -16.35 13.95 7.58
C ALA A 186 -17.84 13.92 7.20
N LYS A 187 -18.69 13.49 8.15
CA LYS A 187 -20.15 13.43 7.98
C LYS A 187 -20.88 14.58 8.68
N SER A 188 -20.21 15.25 9.61
CA SER A 188 -20.75 16.39 10.35
C SER A 188 -19.61 17.29 10.83
N GLY A 189 -19.92 18.53 11.18
CA GLY A 189 -18.95 19.51 11.63
C GLY A 189 -19.45 20.93 11.41
N ARG A 190 -18.57 21.91 11.64
CA ARG A 190 -18.86 23.31 11.33
C ARG A 190 -18.67 23.54 9.83
N PHE A 191 -19.67 23.15 9.05
CA PHE A 191 -19.65 23.30 7.60
C PHE A 191 -20.15 24.68 7.16
N SER A 192 -19.65 25.12 6.00
CA SER A 192 -20.08 26.35 5.33
C SER A 192 -19.97 26.18 3.82
N PHE A 193 -20.74 26.96 3.08
CA PHE A 193 -20.62 27.15 1.63
C PHE A 193 -19.94 28.50 1.33
N PRO A 194 -19.45 28.74 0.10
CA PRO A 194 -18.84 30.02 -0.25
C PRO A 194 -19.88 31.15 -0.23
N ARG A 195 -19.59 32.24 0.49
CA ARG A 195 -20.53 33.36 0.63
C ARG A 195 -20.26 34.52 -0.30
N ASP A 196 -19.04 34.61 -0.80
CA ASP A 196 -18.56 35.66 -1.69
C ASP A 196 -17.57 35.10 -2.72
N PRO A 197 -17.17 35.92 -3.72
CA PRO A 197 -16.19 35.50 -4.72
C PRO A 197 -14.84 35.07 -4.18
N LEU A 198 -14.40 35.60 -3.03
CA LEU A 198 -13.12 35.23 -2.44
C LEU A 198 -13.20 33.83 -1.83
N ASP A 199 -14.29 33.52 -1.14
CA ASP A 199 -14.59 32.18 -0.64
C ASP A 199 -14.74 31.17 -1.77
N PHE A 200 -15.43 31.52 -2.86
CA PHE A 200 -15.52 30.68 -4.05
C PHE A 200 -14.14 30.46 -4.66
N GLY A 201 -13.32 31.51 -4.79
CA GLY A 201 -11.97 31.39 -5.33
C GLY A 201 -11.07 30.43 -4.55
N ARG A 202 -11.21 30.35 -3.21
CA ARG A 202 -10.50 29.35 -2.40
C ARG A 202 -11.02 27.93 -2.66
N CYS A 203 -12.34 27.75 -2.80
CA CYS A 203 -12.90 26.45 -3.21
C CYS A 203 -12.40 26.06 -4.59
N TRP A 204 -12.37 27.00 -5.54
CA TRP A 204 -11.92 26.77 -6.90
C TRP A 204 -10.46 26.33 -6.94
N ARG A 205 -9.56 27.06 -6.28
CA ARG A 205 -8.13 26.71 -6.20
C ARG A 205 -7.87 25.37 -5.50
N LEU A 206 -8.70 24.99 -4.53
CA LEU A 206 -8.65 23.64 -3.94
C LEU A 206 -8.94 22.56 -5.00
N VAL A 207 -10.03 22.70 -5.75
CA VAL A 207 -10.45 21.69 -6.74
C VAL A 207 -9.48 21.65 -7.92
N GLU A 208 -8.94 22.79 -8.35
CA GLU A 208 -7.89 22.83 -9.38
C GLU A 208 -6.61 22.15 -8.92
N LYS A 209 -6.23 22.34 -7.64
CA LYS A 209 -5.07 21.67 -7.06
C LYS A 209 -5.29 20.17 -6.89
N VAL A 210 -6.51 19.76 -6.57
CA VAL A 210 -6.87 18.37 -6.28
C VAL A 210 -8.11 17.96 -7.11
N PRO A 211 -7.93 17.63 -8.40
CA PRO A 211 -9.04 17.38 -9.32
C PRO A 211 -9.97 16.22 -8.90
N ALA A 212 -9.45 15.24 -8.16
CA ALA A 212 -10.22 14.12 -7.62
C ALA A 212 -11.37 14.55 -6.67
N ILE A 213 -11.36 15.80 -6.19
CA ILE A 213 -12.47 16.36 -5.42
C ILE A 213 -13.72 16.52 -6.28
N ARG A 214 -13.56 16.84 -7.57
CA ARG A 214 -14.67 17.07 -8.50
C ARG A 214 -15.58 15.86 -8.63
N GLU A 215 -14.99 14.67 -8.69
CA GLU A 215 -15.72 13.39 -8.74
C GLU A 215 -16.56 13.14 -7.49
N ALA A 216 -16.17 13.73 -6.36
CA ALA A 216 -16.89 13.59 -5.10
C ALA A 216 -18.02 14.61 -4.91
N PHE A 217 -18.26 15.55 -5.85
CA PHE A 217 -19.31 16.57 -5.71
C PHE A 217 -20.69 16.00 -5.36
N PRO A 218 -21.21 14.95 -6.03
CA PRO A 218 -22.51 14.38 -5.67
C PRO A 218 -22.57 13.92 -4.21
N ARG A 219 -21.49 13.29 -3.72
CA ARG A 219 -21.37 12.86 -2.32
C ARG A 219 -21.30 14.06 -1.37
N ILE A 220 -20.58 15.11 -1.75
CA ILE A 220 -20.47 16.34 -0.94
C ILE A 220 -21.83 17.03 -0.81
N CYS A 221 -22.57 17.15 -1.91
CA CYS A 221 -23.95 17.66 -1.90
C CYS A 221 -24.86 16.82 -0.99
N ALA A 222 -24.72 15.50 -1.01
CA ALA A 222 -25.51 14.61 -0.15
C ALA A 222 -25.19 14.80 1.35
N VAL A 223 -23.92 15.02 1.70
CA VAL A 223 -23.50 15.22 3.11
C VAL A 223 -23.82 16.63 3.60
N TYR A 224 -23.69 17.64 2.75
CA TYR A 224 -23.97 19.03 3.08
C TYR A 224 -24.83 19.70 1.99
N PRO A 225 -26.15 19.43 1.96
CA PRO A 225 -27.06 19.96 0.93
C PRO A 225 -27.00 21.47 0.68
N PRO A 226 -26.75 22.35 1.68
CA PRO A 226 -26.67 23.79 1.43
C PRO A 226 -25.59 24.23 0.42
N ILE A 227 -24.57 23.41 0.15
CA ILE A 227 -23.53 23.71 -0.84
C ILE A 227 -23.91 23.29 -2.27
N ALA A 228 -24.96 22.48 -2.44
CA ALA A 228 -25.31 21.86 -3.71
C ALA A 228 -25.48 22.85 -4.87
N PRO A 229 -26.18 24.00 -4.71
CA PRO A 229 -26.33 24.96 -5.81
C PRO A 229 -25.01 25.42 -6.40
N TYR A 230 -23.95 25.52 -5.60
CA TYR A 230 -22.62 25.94 -6.06
C TYR A 230 -21.87 24.83 -6.79
N LEU A 231 -21.99 23.58 -6.33
CA LEU A 231 -21.27 22.46 -6.94
C LEU A 231 -21.98 21.96 -8.21
N GLU A 232 -23.30 22.09 -8.28
CA GLU A 232 -24.09 21.78 -9.48
C GLU A 232 -23.87 22.79 -10.60
N HIS A 233 -23.66 24.07 -10.25
CA HIS A 233 -23.34 25.14 -11.20
C HIS A 233 -21.84 25.44 -11.26
N TRP A 234 -21.00 24.46 -10.91
CA TRP A 234 -19.56 24.68 -10.73
C TRP A 234 -18.87 25.26 -11.97
N ASP A 235 -19.18 24.73 -13.16
CA ASP A 235 -18.54 25.18 -14.40
C ASP A 235 -18.93 26.61 -14.77
N GLU A 236 -20.20 26.97 -14.58
CA GLU A 236 -20.69 28.33 -14.78
C GLU A 236 -19.98 29.31 -13.82
N LEU A 237 -19.96 28.99 -12.52
CA LEU A 237 -19.32 29.84 -11.51
C LEU A 237 -17.81 29.94 -11.75
N SER A 238 -17.17 28.86 -12.21
CA SER A 238 -15.75 28.84 -12.56
C SER A 238 -15.44 29.77 -13.73
N GLN A 239 -16.29 29.81 -14.76
CA GLN A 239 -16.13 30.73 -15.89
C GLN A 239 -16.25 32.20 -15.45
N LEU A 240 -17.25 32.53 -14.65
CA LEU A 240 -17.43 33.88 -14.11
C LEU A 240 -16.24 34.31 -13.22
N TYR A 241 -15.72 33.37 -12.42
CA TYR A 241 -14.54 33.60 -11.59
C TYR A 241 -13.30 33.89 -12.44
N MET A 242 -13.04 33.08 -13.47
CA MET A 242 -11.90 33.25 -14.36
C MET A 242 -11.98 34.56 -15.15
N ALA A 243 -13.15 34.89 -15.71
CA ALA A 243 -13.36 36.16 -16.40
C ALA A 243 -13.09 37.37 -15.48
N ALA A 244 -13.46 37.28 -14.20
CA ALA A 244 -13.19 38.33 -13.22
C ALA A 244 -11.70 38.48 -12.87
N ILE A 245 -10.94 37.38 -12.85
CA ILE A 245 -9.47 37.41 -12.70
C ILE A 245 -8.84 38.10 -13.90
N GLU A 246 -9.21 37.69 -15.11
CA GLU A 246 -8.68 38.22 -16.37
C GLU A 246 -8.95 39.73 -16.50
N ALA A 247 -10.12 40.18 -16.05
CA ALA A 247 -10.49 41.60 -16.03
C ALA A 247 -9.72 42.44 -14.98
N GLY A 248 -9.01 41.82 -14.04
CA GLY A 248 -8.17 42.52 -13.04
C GLY A 248 -8.94 43.39 -12.04
N THR A 249 -10.27 43.33 -12.00
CA THR A 249 -11.12 44.23 -11.18
C THR A 249 -11.15 43.83 -9.70
N GLY A 250 -10.75 42.58 -9.38
CA GLY A 250 -10.68 42.03 -8.02
C GLY A 250 -12.03 41.87 -7.30
N LYS A 251 -13.15 42.22 -7.93
CA LYS A 251 -14.48 42.28 -7.28
C LYS A 251 -15.49 41.24 -7.78
N ALA A 252 -15.27 40.65 -8.95
CA ALA A 252 -16.12 39.60 -9.55
C ALA A 252 -17.64 39.81 -9.33
N PRO A 253 -18.21 40.95 -9.74
CA PRO A 253 -19.60 41.30 -9.42
C PRO A 253 -20.63 40.34 -10.02
N GLU A 254 -20.39 39.86 -11.24
CA GLU A 254 -21.28 38.90 -11.92
C GLU A 254 -21.31 37.56 -11.19
N LEU A 255 -20.15 37.07 -10.75
CA LEU A 255 -20.05 35.87 -9.91
C LEU A 255 -20.83 36.06 -8.61
N TYR A 256 -20.65 37.20 -7.93
CA TYR A 256 -21.36 37.47 -6.68
C TYR A 256 -22.89 37.50 -6.90
N GLN A 257 -23.37 38.18 -7.94
CA GLN A 257 -24.80 38.22 -8.28
C GLN A 257 -25.34 36.82 -8.56
N ARG A 258 -24.60 35.99 -9.31
CA ARG A 258 -25.00 34.62 -9.59
C ARG A 258 -25.07 33.77 -8.33
N MET A 259 -24.09 33.92 -7.43
CA MET A 259 -24.08 33.22 -6.14
C MET A 259 -25.27 33.58 -5.25
N ILE A 260 -25.71 34.85 -5.26
CA ILE A 260 -26.92 35.29 -4.53
C ILE A 260 -28.17 34.68 -5.15
N ALA A 261 -28.32 34.73 -6.48
CA ALA A 261 -29.47 34.14 -7.17
C ALA A 261 -29.62 32.63 -6.88
N LEU A 262 -28.51 31.89 -6.80
CA LEU A 262 -28.50 30.47 -6.44
C LEU A 262 -28.90 30.22 -4.97
N GLN A 263 -28.64 31.16 -4.06
CA GLN A 263 -29.11 31.07 -2.67
C GLN A 263 -30.62 31.28 -2.58
N GLU A 264 -31.13 32.29 -3.28
CA GLU A 264 -32.56 32.61 -3.30
C GLU A 264 -33.37 31.44 -3.88
N GLN A 265 -32.91 30.85 -4.99
CA GLN A 265 -33.54 29.65 -5.58
C GLN A 265 -33.53 28.43 -4.66
N ARG A 266 -32.56 28.33 -3.74
CA ARG A 266 -32.50 27.26 -2.74
C ARG A 266 -33.50 27.51 -1.61
N ASP A 267 -33.61 28.74 -1.13
CA ASP A 267 -34.46 29.08 0.00
C ASP A 267 -35.97 29.10 -0.39
N GLU A 268 -36.27 29.13 -1.69
CA GLU A 268 -37.64 29.01 -2.25
C GLU A 268 -38.11 27.56 -2.47
N ASN A 269 -37.21 26.57 -2.50
CA ASN A 269 -37.48 25.15 -2.74
C ASN A 269 -37.40 24.30 -1.46
#